data_AF-A0AAD6TT12-F1
#
_entry.id   AF-A0AAD6TT12-F1
#
_cell.length_a   1.000
_cell.length_b   1.000
_cell.length_c   1.000
_cell.angle_alpha   90.00
_cell.angle_beta   90.00
_cell.angle_gamma   90.00
#
_symmetry.space_group_name_H-M   'P 1'
#
loop_
_entity.id
_entity.type
_entity.pdbx_description
1 polymer ?
#
loop_
_entity_poly.entity_id
_entity_poly.type
_entity_poly.pdbx_seq_one_letter_code
_entity_poly.pdbx_strand_id
1 'polypeptide(L)'
;MDNAKAQVLTLTLRSSNKDEDRHAVVRFPQSYEEAVATALRLFGPYMSNADASNIVLKYRIFRDDHWVWADFESDCWPLVVRPGGEVGVFEKRSENAVASKALFWRGPIYLVFGETKGSKTTWSRLNLRNPELNTTIDRPASYAAVEMTKDCLKYRDTMLFWKPVTEPGKTLTFYVFSDSKLTSWMPFPSSASADDDAWKAIVPEAPGVMGVIAT
;
A
#
# COMPACT_ATOMS: atom_id res chain seq x y z
N MET A 1 -31.07 -47.93 -9.33
CA MET A 1 -30.18 -46.95 -10.00
C MET A 1 -30.19 -45.71 -9.13
N ASP A 2 -29.25 -45.62 -8.21
CA ASP A 2 -29.09 -44.43 -7.38
C ASP A 2 -28.66 -43.27 -8.27
N ASN A 3 -29.45 -42.19 -8.27
CA ASN A 3 -29.07 -40.93 -8.91
C ASN A 3 -27.76 -40.47 -8.29
N ALA A 4 -26.66 -40.63 -9.03
CA ALA A 4 -25.37 -40.05 -8.66
C ALA A 4 -25.54 -38.53 -8.58
N LYS A 5 -25.82 -38.02 -7.38
CA LYS A 5 -25.91 -36.59 -7.13
C LYS A 5 -24.61 -35.98 -7.62
N ALA A 6 -24.71 -35.04 -8.56
CA ALA A 6 -23.56 -34.32 -9.07
C ALA A 6 -22.79 -33.74 -7.88
N GLN A 7 -21.54 -34.16 -7.71
CA GLN A 7 -20.67 -33.62 -6.69
C GLN A 7 -20.29 -32.20 -7.13
N VAL A 8 -20.77 -31.21 -6.39
CA VAL A 8 -20.51 -29.79 -6.66
C VAL A 8 -19.69 -29.16 -5.54
N LEU A 9 -19.06 -28.03 -5.81
CA LEU A 9 -18.37 -27.19 -4.85
C LEU A 9 -18.76 -25.73 -5.10
N THR A 10 -18.94 -24.95 -4.04
CA THR A 10 -19.08 -23.49 -4.17
C THR A 10 -17.71 -22.84 -4.00
N LEU A 11 -17.26 -22.13 -5.03
CA LEU A 11 -16.10 -21.24 -4.95
C LEU A 11 -16.58 -19.82 -4.67
N THR A 12 -15.96 -19.13 -3.72
CA THR A 12 -16.34 -17.77 -3.31
C THR A 12 -15.15 -16.83 -3.44
N LEU A 13 -15.15 -15.91 -4.40
CA LEU A 13 -14.19 -14.82 -4.46
C LEU A 13 -14.60 -13.74 -3.46
N ARG A 14 -13.73 -13.48 -2.48
CA ARG A 14 -13.92 -12.44 -1.48
C ARG A 14 -13.54 -11.08 -2.03
N SER A 15 -14.46 -10.12 -2.00
CA SER A 15 -14.11 -8.73 -2.35
C SER A 15 -13.23 -8.09 -1.27
N SER A 16 -12.29 -7.26 -1.72
CA SER A 16 -11.45 -6.45 -0.84
C SER A 16 -12.06 -5.09 -0.49
N ASN A 17 -13.07 -4.61 -1.24
CA ASN A 17 -13.51 -3.21 -1.25
C ASN A 17 -15.02 -3.02 -1.01
N LYS A 18 -15.59 -3.70 -0.01
CA LYS A 18 -17.04 -3.63 0.33
C LYS A 18 -18.00 -4.09 -0.79
N ASP A 19 -17.50 -4.54 -1.95
CA ASP A 19 -18.38 -5.19 -2.92
C ASP A 19 -18.88 -6.53 -2.36
N GLU A 20 -20.00 -6.99 -2.92
CA GLU A 20 -20.55 -8.30 -2.63
C GLU A 20 -19.56 -9.40 -3.08
N ASP A 21 -19.50 -10.47 -2.28
CA ASP A 21 -18.78 -11.67 -2.65
C ASP A 21 -19.32 -12.25 -3.95
N ARG A 22 -18.43 -12.81 -4.77
CA ARG A 22 -18.83 -13.50 -6.00
C ARG A 22 -18.80 -15.00 -5.77
N HIS A 23 -19.90 -15.66 -6.07
CA HIS A 23 -20.04 -17.10 -5.89
C HIS A 23 -20.14 -17.81 -7.23
N ALA A 24 -19.55 -19.00 -7.32
CA ALA A 24 -19.70 -19.90 -8.45
C ALA A 24 -19.87 -21.34 -7.97
N VAL A 25 -20.89 -22.02 -8.48
CA VAL A 25 -21.10 -23.45 -8.23
C VAL A 25 -20.45 -24.23 -9.37
N VAL A 26 -19.49 -25.09 -9.04
CA VAL A 26 -18.69 -25.84 -10.02
C VAL A 26 -18.78 -27.33 -9.76
N ARG A 27 -18.39 -28.14 -10.75
CA ARG A 27 -18.13 -29.57 -10.53
C ARG A 27 -17.02 -29.69 -9.48
N PHE A 28 -17.16 -30.66 -8.57
CA PHE A 28 -16.20 -30.89 -7.49
C PHE A 28 -14.79 -31.18 -8.06
N PRO A 29 -13.82 -30.28 -7.85
CA PRO A 29 -12.45 -30.48 -8.32
C PRO A 29 -11.79 -31.64 -7.59
N GLN A 30 -11.03 -32.45 -8.32
CA GLN A 30 -10.33 -33.61 -7.78
C GLN A 30 -9.02 -33.24 -7.09
N SER A 31 -8.47 -32.05 -7.37
CA SER A 31 -7.27 -31.53 -6.72
C SER A 31 -7.34 -30.03 -6.43
N TYR A 32 -6.39 -29.54 -5.63
CA TYR A 32 -6.19 -28.12 -5.35
C TYR A 32 -5.91 -27.33 -6.63
N GLU A 33 -5.06 -27.85 -7.50
CA GLU A 33 -4.65 -27.21 -8.77
C GLU A 33 -5.83 -27.10 -9.73
N GLU A 34 -6.68 -28.13 -9.83
CA GLU A 34 -7.91 -28.07 -10.63
C GLU A 34 -8.87 -26.99 -10.09
N ALA A 35 -8.97 -26.86 -8.77
CA ALA A 35 -9.77 -25.82 -8.13
C ALA A 35 -9.21 -24.41 -8.42
N VAL A 36 -7.88 -24.22 -8.35
CA VAL A 36 -7.22 -22.95 -8.70
C VAL A 36 -7.43 -22.60 -10.17
N ALA A 37 -7.23 -23.55 -11.09
CA ALA A 37 -7.46 -23.32 -12.52
C ALA A 37 -8.93 -22.96 -12.82
N THR A 38 -9.86 -23.61 -12.12
CA THR A 38 -11.29 -23.32 -12.21
C THR A 38 -11.61 -21.93 -11.65
N ALA A 39 -11.01 -21.56 -10.51
CA ALA A 39 -11.14 -20.24 -9.92
C ALA A 39 -10.62 -19.14 -10.85
N LEU A 40 -9.42 -19.30 -11.44
CA LEU A 40 -8.88 -18.36 -12.43
C LEU A 40 -9.81 -18.15 -13.61
N ARG A 41 -10.34 -19.25 -14.17
CA ARG A 41 -11.23 -19.19 -15.33
C ARG A 41 -12.52 -18.42 -15.02
N LEU A 42 -13.06 -18.56 -13.81
CA LEU A 42 -14.34 -17.96 -13.41
C LEU A 42 -14.19 -16.55 -12.85
N PHE A 43 -13.12 -16.31 -12.09
CA PHE A 43 -12.92 -15.10 -11.30
C PHE A 43 -11.79 -14.20 -11.79
N GLY A 44 -10.93 -14.67 -12.69
CA GLY A 44 -9.83 -13.89 -13.26
C GLY A 44 -10.22 -12.50 -13.76
N PRO A 45 -11.36 -12.30 -14.45
CA PRO A 45 -11.82 -10.97 -14.87
C PRO A 45 -12.11 -9.99 -13.72
N TYR A 46 -12.24 -10.47 -12.49
CA TYR A 46 -12.52 -9.68 -11.29
C TYR A 46 -11.33 -9.56 -10.34
N MET A 47 -10.20 -10.21 -10.66
CA MET A 47 -8.97 -10.18 -9.86
C MET A 47 -8.05 -9.05 -10.32
N SER A 48 -7.28 -8.50 -9.38
CA SER A 48 -6.25 -7.51 -9.70
C SER A 48 -5.02 -8.16 -10.33
N ASN A 49 -4.70 -9.39 -9.92
CA ASN A 49 -3.61 -10.19 -10.46
C ASN A 49 -4.05 -11.65 -10.65
N ALA A 50 -4.62 -11.94 -11.83
CA ALA A 50 -5.14 -13.25 -12.19
C ALA A 50 -4.03 -14.25 -12.59
N ASP A 51 -3.16 -14.59 -11.66
CA ASP A 51 -2.11 -15.61 -11.81
C ASP A 51 -2.27 -16.74 -10.78
N ALA A 52 -1.99 -17.98 -11.18
CA ALA A 52 -2.15 -19.15 -10.31
C ALA A 52 -1.30 -19.08 -9.04
N SER A 53 -0.07 -18.55 -9.14
CA SER A 53 0.83 -18.37 -8.00
C SER A 53 0.36 -17.30 -7.01
N ASN A 54 -0.58 -16.45 -7.44
CA ASN A 54 -1.20 -15.41 -6.66
C ASN A 54 -2.57 -15.81 -6.12
N ILE A 55 -2.97 -17.08 -6.19
CA ILE A 55 -4.23 -17.57 -5.60
C ILE A 55 -3.95 -18.46 -4.39
N VAL A 56 -4.68 -18.17 -3.31
CA VAL A 56 -4.73 -18.99 -2.11
C VAL A 56 -6.18 -19.43 -1.91
N LEU A 57 -6.40 -20.72 -1.74
CA LEU A 57 -7.70 -21.26 -1.38
C LEU A 57 -7.81 -21.40 0.14
N LYS A 58 -8.94 -21.00 0.71
CA LYS A 58 -9.23 -21.17 2.14
C LYS A 58 -10.51 -21.94 2.34
N TYR A 59 -10.55 -22.74 3.39
CA TYR A 59 -11.75 -23.50 3.76
C TYR A 59 -12.51 -22.77 4.87
N ARG A 60 -13.84 -22.84 4.81
CA ARG A 60 -14.71 -22.17 5.78
C ARG A 60 -14.91 -23.07 7.01
N ILE A 61 -14.51 -22.60 8.19
CA ILE A 61 -14.68 -23.33 9.45
C ILE A 61 -15.46 -22.47 10.46
N PHE A 62 -16.19 -23.12 11.37
CA PHE A 62 -16.90 -22.44 12.45
C PHE A 62 -16.02 -22.46 13.71
N ARG A 63 -15.67 -21.28 14.24
CA ARG A 63 -14.90 -21.11 15.48
C ARG A 63 -15.43 -19.92 16.27
N ASP A 64 -15.45 -20.03 17.59
CA ASP A 64 -15.83 -18.95 18.52
C ASP A 64 -17.14 -18.24 18.10
N ASP A 65 -18.18 -19.02 17.81
CA ASP A 65 -19.51 -18.57 17.38
C ASP A 65 -19.58 -17.78 16.06
N HIS A 66 -18.55 -17.87 15.21
CA HIS A 66 -18.58 -17.27 13.88
C HIS A 66 -17.86 -18.12 12.82
N TRP A 67 -18.15 -17.85 11.54
CA TRP A 67 -17.47 -18.49 10.42
C TRP A 67 -16.19 -17.74 10.09
N VAL A 68 -15.08 -18.47 9.96
CA VAL A 68 -13.77 -17.95 9.57
C VAL A 68 -13.21 -18.70 8.37
N TRP A 69 -12.33 -18.05 7.62
CA TRP A 69 -11.59 -18.64 6.52
C TRP A 69 -10.23 -19.11 7.00
N ALA A 70 -9.98 -20.41 6.94
CA ALA A 70 -8.73 -21.02 7.36
C ALA A 70 -7.88 -21.45 6.16
N ASP A 71 -6.58 -21.16 6.25
CA ASP A 71 -5.59 -21.67 5.31
C ASP A 71 -5.41 -23.19 5.50
N PHE A 72 -5.09 -23.89 4.42
CA PHE A 72 -4.74 -25.31 4.44
C PHE A 72 -3.74 -25.62 3.32
N GLU A 73 -2.91 -26.64 3.50
CA GLU A 73 -1.93 -27.07 2.51
C GLU A 73 -2.62 -27.73 1.30
N SER A 74 -2.06 -27.58 0.10
CA SER A 74 -2.60 -28.17 -1.14
C SER A 74 -2.86 -29.67 -1.01
N ASP A 75 -1.95 -30.38 -0.36
CA ASP A 75 -1.97 -31.84 -0.20
C ASP A 75 -3.08 -32.30 0.76
N CYS A 76 -3.64 -31.37 1.53
CA CYS A 76 -4.78 -31.61 2.42
C CYS A 76 -6.14 -31.46 1.70
N TRP A 77 -6.17 -31.11 0.41
CA TRP A 77 -7.41 -30.98 -0.39
C TRP A 77 -8.41 -32.14 -0.19
N PRO A 78 -8.04 -33.42 -0.36
CA PRO A 78 -9.00 -34.54 -0.25
C PRO A 78 -9.48 -34.78 1.20
N LEU A 79 -8.78 -34.23 2.19
CA LEU A 79 -9.13 -34.38 3.61
C LEU A 79 -10.09 -33.30 4.07
N VAL A 80 -9.87 -32.06 3.62
CA VAL A 80 -10.54 -30.85 4.09
C VAL A 80 -11.78 -30.53 3.25
N VAL A 81 -11.67 -30.61 1.92
CA VAL A 81 -12.73 -30.14 1.02
C VAL A 81 -13.66 -31.29 0.67
N ARG A 82 -14.97 -31.06 0.84
CA ARG A 82 -16.02 -32.07 0.61
C ARG A 82 -17.02 -31.58 -0.45
N PRO A 83 -17.62 -32.50 -1.23
CA PRO A 83 -18.74 -32.14 -2.10
C PRO A 83 -19.85 -31.45 -1.31
N GLY A 84 -20.41 -30.37 -1.87
CA GLY A 84 -21.37 -29.49 -1.24
C GLY A 84 -20.76 -28.42 -0.31
N GLY A 85 -19.44 -28.43 -0.13
CA GLY A 85 -18.72 -27.44 0.67
C GLY A 85 -18.53 -26.09 -0.02
N GLU A 86 -17.91 -25.17 0.71
CA GLU A 86 -17.53 -23.84 0.25
C GLU A 86 -16.02 -23.65 0.41
N VAL A 87 -15.37 -23.17 -0.64
CA VAL A 87 -13.95 -22.79 -0.65
C VAL A 87 -13.84 -21.34 -1.10
N GLY A 88 -13.15 -20.54 -0.28
CA GLY A 88 -12.89 -19.14 -0.59
C GLY A 88 -11.65 -19.01 -1.46
N VAL A 89 -11.73 -18.14 -2.45
CA VAL A 89 -10.66 -17.79 -3.38
C VAL A 89 -10.11 -16.43 -2.97
N PHE A 90 -8.83 -16.40 -2.62
CA PHE A 90 -8.14 -15.20 -2.15
C PHE A 90 -6.96 -14.89 -3.06
N GLU A 91 -6.80 -13.62 -3.42
CA GLU A 91 -5.55 -13.15 -4.02
C GLU A 91 -4.48 -13.10 -2.92
N LYS A 92 -3.35 -13.79 -3.14
CA LYS A 92 -2.16 -13.71 -2.31
C LYS A 92 -1.75 -12.25 -2.30
N ARG A 93 -1.88 -11.59 -1.15
CA ARG A 93 -1.28 -10.27 -0.98
C ARG A 93 0.21 -10.46 -1.15
N SER A 94 0.78 -9.83 -2.18
CA SER A 94 2.23 -9.68 -2.23
C SER A 94 2.66 -9.14 -0.86
N GLU A 95 3.67 -9.73 -0.25
CA GLU A 95 4.22 -9.21 1.01
C GLU A 95 4.65 -7.73 0.85
N ASN A 96 4.96 -7.33 -0.39
CA ASN A 96 5.20 -5.94 -0.78
C ASN A 96 3.93 -5.05 -0.75
N ALA A 97 2.73 -5.62 -0.91
CA ALA A 97 1.45 -4.92 -0.77
C ALA A 97 1.01 -4.79 0.70
N VAL A 98 1.51 -5.65 1.60
CA VAL A 98 1.31 -5.47 3.05
C VAL A 98 2.16 -4.31 3.56
N ALA A 99 3.33 -4.05 2.94
CA ALA A 99 4.09 -2.83 3.21
C ALA A 99 3.35 -1.55 2.73
N SER A 100 2.58 -1.59 1.64
CA SER A 100 1.80 -0.43 1.17
C SER A 100 0.45 -0.23 1.87
N LYS A 101 -0.09 -1.28 2.53
CA LYS A 101 -1.25 -1.20 3.45
C LYS A 101 -0.85 -1.24 4.93
N ALA A 102 0.43 -1.08 5.26
CA ALA A 102 0.82 -0.69 6.60
C ALA A 102 0.01 0.58 6.93
N LEU A 103 -0.71 0.57 8.06
CA LEU A 103 -1.43 1.73 8.57
C LEU A 103 -0.57 2.97 8.29
N PHE A 104 -1.05 3.87 7.43
CA PHE A 104 -0.36 5.11 7.19
C PHE A 104 -0.43 5.92 8.49
N TRP A 105 0.56 5.72 9.36
CA TRP A 105 0.62 6.34 10.66
C TRP A 105 0.79 7.83 10.45
N ARG A 106 -0.26 8.57 10.81
CA ARG A 106 -0.22 10.03 10.91
C ARG A 106 0.67 10.41 12.08
N GLY A 107 1.35 11.53 11.95
CA GLY A 107 2.22 12.08 12.98
C GLY A 107 3.12 13.17 12.40
N PRO A 108 3.81 13.94 13.26
CA PRO A 108 4.66 15.01 12.81
C PRO A 108 5.91 14.45 12.12
N ILE A 109 6.22 15.01 10.95
CA ILE A 109 7.49 14.84 10.26
C ILE A 109 8.20 16.20 10.17
N TYR A 110 9.52 16.18 10.11
CA TYR A 110 10.33 17.37 9.91
C TYR A 110 10.46 17.68 8.43
N LEU A 111 10.36 18.96 8.10
CA LEU A 111 10.68 19.49 6.77
C LEU A 111 12.04 20.15 6.79
N VAL A 112 12.86 19.77 5.81
CA VAL A 112 14.09 20.49 5.47
C VAL A 112 13.99 21.00 4.05
N PHE A 113 14.58 22.17 3.84
CA PHE A 113 14.51 22.86 2.57
C PHE A 113 15.89 22.79 1.92
N GLY A 114 15.93 22.51 0.63
CA GLY A 114 17.16 22.42 -0.14
C GLY A 114 17.27 23.56 -1.14
N GLU A 115 18.47 24.10 -1.30
CA GLU A 115 18.81 25.08 -2.32
C GLU A 115 19.89 24.47 -3.21
N THR A 116 19.65 24.50 -4.53
CA THR A 116 20.60 24.02 -5.53
C THR A 116 21.29 25.20 -6.20
N LYS A 117 22.62 25.28 -6.07
CA LYS A 117 23.47 26.26 -6.75
C LYS A 117 24.52 25.51 -7.58
N GLY A 118 24.32 25.45 -8.89
CA GLY A 118 25.13 24.63 -9.78
C GLY A 118 24.97 23.14 -9.47
N SER A 119 26.07 22.43 -9.25
CA SER A 119 26.07 20.99 -8.87
C SER A 119 25.91 20.74 -7.37
N LYS A 120 25.87 21.79 -6.54
CA LYS A 120 25.82 21.67 -5.08
C LYS A 120 24.42 21.93 -4.57
N THR A 121 23.89 20.97 -3.81
CA THR A 121 22.66 21.14 -3.03
C THR A 121 23.02 21.34 -1.56
N THR A 122 22.41 22.31 -0.91
CA THR A 122 22.55 22.55 0.53
C THR A 122 21.20 22.52 1.21
N TRP A 123 21.08 21.72 2.28
CA TRP A 123 19.86 21.57 3.07
C TRP A 123 19.88 22.47 4.32
N SER A 124 18.70 22.97 4.71
CA SER A 124 18.53 23.64 5.99
C SER A 124 18.80 22.66 7.14
N ARG A 125 19.46 23.14 8.20
CA ARG A 125 19.83 22.30 9.34
C ARG A 125 18.60 21.88 10.14
N LEU A 126 18.61 20.63 10.62
CA LEU A 126 17.75 20.18 11.71
C LEU A 126 18.38 20.54 13.05
N ASN A 127 17.62 21.24 13.89
CA ASN A 127 17.98 21.49 15.27
C ASN A 127 17.53 20.30 16.13
N LEU A 128 18.42 19.31 16.28
CA LEU A 128 18.15 18.14 17.12
C LEU A 128 18.18 18.48 18.62
N ARG A 129 18.82 19.59 19.01
CA ARG A 129 18.90 20.03 20.41
C ARG A 129 17.65 20.78 20.85
N ASN A 130 16.98 21.45 19.92
CA ASN A 130 15.71 22.13 20.14
C ASN A 130 14.76 21.85 18.95
N PRO A 131 14.03 20.71 18.98
CA PRO A 131 13.17 20.29 17.88
C PRO A 131 12.02 21.25 17.56
N GLU A 132 11.59 22.08 18.53
CA GLU A 132 10.52 23.08 18.35
C GLU A 132 10.90 24.18 17.35
N LEU A 133 12.20 24.34 17.08
CA LEU A 133 12.71 25.28 16.08
C LEU A 133 12.70 24.69 14.65
N ASN A 134 12.40 23.40 14.51
CA ASN A 134 12.30 22.76 13.20
C ASN A 134 10.91 23.00 12.61
N THR A 135 10.83 23.12 11.29
CA THR A 135 9.54 23.11 10.60
C THR A 135 8.98 21.70 10.62
N THR A 136 7.78 21.53 11.19
CA THR A 136 7.07 20.26 11.23
C THR A 136 5.75 20.36 10.48
N ILE A 137 5.37 19.28 9.80
CA ILE A 137 4.01 19.10 9.26
C ILE A 137 3.50 17.73 9.68
N ASP A 138 2.18 17.56 9.65
CA ASP A 138 1.61 16.23 9.70
C ASP A 138 2.01 15.45 8.44
N ARG A 139 2.36 14.18 8.63
CA ARG A 139 2.72 13.26 7.55
C ARG A 139 1.61 13.27 6.47
N PRO A 140 1.89 13.77 5.26
CA PRO A 140 0.86 13.98 4.25
C PRO A 140 0.40 12.67 3.64
N ALA A 141 -0.90 12.38 3.66
CA ALA A 141 -1.45 11.13 3.15
C ALA A 141 -1.52 11.05 1.61
N SER A 142 -1.33 12.17 0.93
CA SER A 142 -1.34 12.29 -0.53
C SER A 142 -0.48 13.47 -0.99
N TYR A 143 -0.15 13.49 -2.28
CA TYR A 143 0.54 14.63 -2.89
C TYR A 143 -0.30 15.92 -2.82
N ALA A 144 -1.63 15.85 -2.86
CA ALA A 144 -2.49 17.04 -2.74
C ALA A 144 -2.37 17.72 -1.36
N ALA A 145 -2.11 16.95 -0.29
CA ALA A 145 -1.92 17.50 1.05
C ALA A 145 -0.63 18.35 1.18
N VAL A 146 0.26 18.24 0.19
CA VAL A 146 1.52 18.98 0.11
C VAL A 146 1.31 20.44 -0.27
N GLU A 147 0.13 20.84 -0.73
CA GLU A 147 -0.22 22.26 -0.85
C GLU A 147 -0.05 23.00 0.49
N MET A 148 -0.23 22.31 1.63
CA MET A 148 0.04 22.86 2.97
C MET A 148 1.53 23.23 3.17
N THR A 149 2.44 22.51 2.51
CA THR A 149 3.88 22.82 2.52
C THR A 149 4.20 24.15 1.85
N LYS A 150 3.37 24.60 0.88
CA LYS A 150 3.53 25.91 0.25
C LYS A 150 3.24 27.04 1.23
N ASP A 151 2.33 26.85 2.17
CA ASP A 151 2.07 27.85 3.21
C ASP A 151 3.23 27.92 4.21
N CYS A 152 3.84 26.78 4.57
CA CYS A 152 5.08 26.78 5.36
C CYS A 152 6.23 27.55 4.69
N LEU A 153 6.29 27.52 3.35
CA LEU A 153 7.27 28.26 2.56
C LEU A 153 7.02 29.78 2.57
N LYS A 154 5.77 30.23 2.73
CA LYS A 154 5.42 31.67 2.83
C LYS A 154 5.84 32.28 4.16
N TYR A 155 5.67 31.55 5.28
CA TYR A 155 5.93 32.10 6.62
C TYR A 155 7.41 32.10 7.02
N ARG A 156 8.26 31.36 6.29
CA ARG A 156 9.70 31.28 6.59
C ARG A 156 10.53 32.43 6.02
N ASP A 157 9.89 33.39 5.34
CA ASP A 157 10.49 34.62 4.80
C ASP A 157 11.21 35.49 5.85
N THR A 158 11.02 35.20 7.14
CA THR A 158 11.70 35.88 8.25
C THR A 158 13.06 35.26 8.62
N MET A 159 13.41 34.07 8.11
CA MET A 159 14.73 33.46 8.30
C MET A 159 15.66 33.84 7.14
N LEU A 160 16.44 34.90 7.35
CA LEU A 160 17.52 35.58 6.60
C LEU A 160 18.27 34.92 5.40
N PHE A 161 18.04 33.67 5.01
CA PHE A 161 18.85 32.95 4.02
C PHE A 161 18.05 32.27 2.89
N TRP A 162 16.72 32.38 2.84
CA TRP A 162 15.90 31.64 1.87
C TRP A 162 14.91 32.57 1.19
N LYS A 163 14.95 32.64 -0.15
CA LYS A 163 13.92 33.35 -0.94
C LYS A 163 12.64 32.50 -0.98
N PRO A 164 11.46 33.14 -0.91
CA PRO A 164 10.20 32.42 -0.84
C PRO A 164 9.91 31.70 -2.16
N VAL A 165 9.30 30.52 -2.05
CA VAL A 165 8.81 29.71 -3.16
C VAL A 165 7.43 30.22 -3.59
N THR A 166 7.30 31.53 -3.73
CA THR A 166 6.06 32.19 -4.16
C THR A 166 6.14 32.67 -5.59
N GLU A 167 7.27 32.49 -6.26
CA GLU A 167 7.39 32.79 -7.69
C GLU A 167 6.46 31.85 -8.49
N PRO A 168 5.48 32.41 -9.22
CA PRO A 168 4.60 31.63 -10.08
C PRO A 168 5.43 30.80 -11.06
N GLY A 169 5.13 29.50 -11.15
CA GLY A 169 5.81 28.58 -12.07
C GLY A 169 6.90 27.70 -11.47
N LYS A 170 7.25 27.88 -10.19
CA LYS A 170 8.15 26.93 -9.51
C LYS A 170 7.46 25.61 -9.17
N THR A 171 8.15 24.51 -9.41
CA THR A 171 7.72 23.16 -9.05
C THR A 171 8.43 22.71 -7.77
N LEU A 172 7.70 21.98 -6.92
CA LEU A 172 8.29 21.39 -5.73
C LEU A 172 8.76 19.96 -6.04
N THR A 173 10.01 19.67 -5.71
CA THR A 173 10.54 18.31 -5.73
C THR A 173 10.79 17.85 -4.31
N PHE A 174 10.26 16.67 -3.98
CA PHE A 174 10.37 16.05 -2.65
C PHE A 174 11.51 15.06 -2.62
N TYR A 175 12.14 14.93 -1.45
CA TYR A 175 13.30 14.08 -1.25
C TYR A 175 13.16 13.30 0.06
N VAL A 176 13.63 12.06 0.05
CA VAL A 176 13.78 11.22 1.25
C VAL A 176 15.27 11.15 1.59
N PHE A 177 15.59 11.19 2.88
CA PHE A 177 16.95 11.02 3.37
C PHE A 177 17.17 9.58 3.84
N SER A 178 18.31 9.00 3.48
CA SER A 178 18.73 7.68 3.96
C SER A 178 19.48 7.76 5.30
N ASP A 179 19.83 8.97 5.75
CA ASP A 179 20.53 9.21 7.00
C ASP A 179 19.99 10.45 7.74
N SER A 180 20.16 10.48 9.05
CA SER A 180 19.73 11.58 9.93
C SER A 180 20.62 12.82 9.85
N LYS A 181 21.76 12.75 9.17
CA LYS A 181 22.71 13.85 8.95
C LYS A 181 22.41 14.64 7.67
N LEU A 182 21.41 14.21 6.91
CA LEU A 182 21.01 14.79 5.63
C LEU A 182 22.13 14.74 4.58
N THR A 183 23.02 13.75 4.66
CA THR A 183 24.18 13.63 3.75
C THR A 183 23.88 12.84 2.48
N SER A 184 22.88 11.98 2.50
CA SER A 184 22.42 11.19 1.37
C SER A 184 20.90 11.29 1.23
N TRP A 185 20.45 11.61 0.02
CA TRP A 185 19.04 11.81 -0.31
C TRP A 185 18.72 11.33 -1.71
N MET A 186 17.45 11.00 -1.94
CA MET A 186 16.93 10.63 -3.25
C MET A 186 15.62 11.37 -3.52
N PRO A 187 15.39 11.85 -4.76
CA PRO A 187 14.12 12.45 -5.13
C PRO A 187 13.02 11.39 -5.03
N PHE A 188 11.81 11.84 -4.72
CA PHE A 188 10.63 10.98 -4.83
C PHE A 188 10.45 10.57 -6.30
N PRO A 189 10.01 9.33 -6.56
CA PRO A 189 9.72 8.91 -7.92
C PRO A 189 8.55 9.74 -8.46
N SER A 190 8.56 10.04 -9.75
CA SER A 190 7.49 10.82 -10.41
C SER A 190 6.11 10.16 -10.28
N SER A 191 6.05 8.84 -10.08
CA SER A 191 4.80 8.13 -9.80
C SER A 191 4.14 8.57 -8.48
N ALA A 192 4.91 9.01 -7.49
CA ALA A 192 4.37 9.39 -6.18
C ALA A 192 3.47 10.64 -6.23
N SER A 193 3.56 11.49 -7.25
CA SER A 193 2.61 12.61 -7.41
C SER A 193 1.26 12.19 -8.01
N ALA A 194 1.19 11.01 -8.63
CA ALA A 194 -0.01 10.51 -9.30
C ALA A 194 -0.66 9.32 -8.56
N ASP A 195 0.06 8.67 -7.65
CA ASP A 195 -0.38 7.50 -6.89
C ASP A 195 -0.16 7.73 -5.39
N ASP A 196 -1.27 7.82 -4.65
CA ASP A 196 -1.28 8.02 -3.21
C ASP A 196 -0.61 6.88 -2.43
N ASP A 197 -0.64 5.65 -2.94
CA ASP A 197 0.00 4.53 -2.25
C ASP A 197 1.51 4.53 -2.49
N ALA A 198 1.95 4.91 -3.69
CA ALA A 198 3.36 5.20 -3.96
C ALA A 198 3.87 6.37 -3.11
N TRP A 199 3.05 7.41 -2.93
CA TRP A 199 3.35 8.53 -2.03
C TRP A 199 3.51 8.06 -0.58
N LYS A 200 2.52 7.35 -0.04
CA LYS A 200 2.55 6.85 1.34
C LYS A 200 3.73 5.91 1.60
N ALA A 201 4.11 5.12 0.60
CA ALA A 201 5.23 4.19 0.69
C ALA A 201 6.60 4.89 0.80
N ILE A 202 6.74 6.09 0.25
CA ILE A 202 8.03 6.81 0.25
C ILE A 202 8.09 7.97 1.26
N VAL A 203 6.96 8.55 1.65
CA VAL A 203 6.94 9.58 2.68
C VAL A 203 7.48 9.00 4.00
N PRO A 204 8.50 9.62 4.60
CA PRO A 204 9.09 9.17 5.86
C PRO A 204 8.04 8.93 6.94
N GLU A 205 8.20 7.86 7.71
CA GLU A 205 7.39 7.62 8.90
C GLU A 205 7.72 8.64 10.00
N ALA A 206 6.75 8.92 10.87
CA ALA A 206 6.98 9.81 12.00
C ALA A 206 7.75 9.07 13.13
N PRO A 207 8.80 9.67 13.71
CA PRO A 207 9.43 10.94 13.34
C PRO A 207 10.43 10.76 12.18
N GLY A 208 10.21 11.48 11.08
CA GLY A 208 11.01 11.35 9.86
C GLY A 208 11.32 12.71 9.24
N VAL A 209 12.23 12.74 8.26
CA VAL A 209 12.66 13.98 7.61
C VAL A 209 12.34 13.93 6.13
N MET A 210 11.57 14.89 5.65
CA MET A 210 11.25 15.08 4.24
C MET A 210 11.94 16.35 3.72
N GLY A 211 12.64 16.22 2.59
CA GLY A 211 13.31 17.31 1.91
C GLY A 211 12.43 17.93 0.85
N VAL A 212 12.49 19.25 0.70
CA VAL A 212 11.78 20.00 -0.34
C VAL A 212 12.74 20.95 -1.05
N ILE A 213 12.79 20.89 -2.38
CA ILE A 213 13.47 21.88 -3.23
C ILE A 213 12.44 22.50 -4.16
N ALA A 214 12.47 23.81 -4.26
CA ALA A 214 11.72 24.54 -5.26
C ALA A 214 12.62 24.84 -6.45
N THR A 215 12.21 24.37 -7.63
CA THR A 215 12.91 24.61 -8.89
C THR A 215 12.09 25.50 -9.79
#